data_AF-A0A554IY56-F1
#
_entry.id   AF-A0A554IY56-F1
#
_cell.length_a   1.000
_cell.length_b   1.000
_cell.length_c   1.000
_cell.angle_alpha   90.00
_cell.angle_beta   90.00
_cell.angle_gamma   90.00
#
_symmetry.space_group_name_H-M   'P 1'
#
loop_
_entity.id
_entity.type
_entity.pdbx_description
1 polymer ?
#
loop_
_entity_poly.entity_id
_entity_poly.type
_entity_poly.pdbx_seq_one_letter_code
_entity_poly.pdbx_strand_id
1 'polypeptide(L)' 'MESIEKSLRTRKFIRIRVGISSTTTGGKIRKPQGEQAVLDFILGEFKKSEEENLKKVIQTAAGALEDILEKGLEKSSDI' A
#
# COMPACT_ATOMS: atom_id res chain seq x y z
N MET A 1 -9.53 6.14 6.13
CA MET A 1 -10.56 5.17 5.69
C MET A 1 -11.94 5.54 6.20
N GLU A 2 -12.10 5.78 7.51
CA GLU A 2 -13.40 6.07 8.13
C GLU A 2 -14.18 7.21 7.47
N SER A 3 -13.52 8.27 7.03
CA SER A 3 -14.18 9.40 6.35
C SER A 3 -14.87 8.98 5.04
N ILE A 4 -14.22 8.12 4.24
CA ILE A 4 -14.76 7.64 2.95
C ILE A 4 -15.92 6.68 3.19
N GLU A 5 -15.77 5.74 4.13
CA GLU A 5 -16.84 4.80 4.49
C GLU A 5 -18.07 5.52 5.05
N LYS A 6 -17.87 6.55 5.87
CA LYS A 6 -18.95 7.37 6.43
C LYS A 6 -19.67 8.18 5.36
N SER A 7 -18.93 8.70 4.39
CA SER A 7 -19.48 9.50 3.29
C SER A 7 -20.25 8.65 2.28
N LEU A 8 -19.71 7.49 1.91
CA LEU A 8 -20.33 6.57 0.95
C LEU A 8 -21.38 5.65 1.58
N ARG A 9 -21.43 5.55 2.92
CA ARG A 9 -22.24 4.58 3.70
C ARG A 9 -22.05 3.12 3.24
N THR A 10 -20.95 2.81 2.58
CA THR A 10 -20.63 1.48 2.10
C THR A 10 -19.13 1.21 2.22
N ARG A 11 -18.81 -0.07 2.44
CA ARG A 11 -17.44 -0.60 2.44
C ARG A 11 -17.08 -1.30 1.13
N LYS A 12 -18.04 -1.40 0.21
CA LYS A 12 -17.94 -2.11 -1.07
C LYS A 12 -17.27 -1.25 -2.14
N PHE A 13 -16.02 -0.90 -1.90
CA PHE A 13 -15.16 -0.24 -2.88
C PHE A 13 -13.83 -0.98 -2.94
N ILE A 14 -13.22 -0.95 -4.12
CA ILE A 14 -11.93 -1.57 -4.39
C ILE A 14 -10.84 -0.78 -3.67
N ARG A 15 -9.86 -1.48 -3.08
CA ARG A 15 -8.77 -0.88 -2.31
C ARG A 15 -7.45 -1.48 -2.76
N ILE A 16 -6.56 -0.65 -3.28
CA ILE A 16 -5.18 -1.03 -3.52
C ILE A 16 -4.39 -0.74 -2.23
N ARG A 17 -3.86 -1.79 -1.58
CA ARG A 17 -3.10 -1.66 -0.33
C ARG A 17 -1.61 -1.75 -0.62
N VAL A 18 -0.87 -0.69 -0.33
CA VAL A 18 0.58 -0.66 -0.47
C VAL A 18 1.23 -0.77 0.90
N GLY A 19 2.02 -1.83 1.13
CA GLY A 19 2.76 -2.02 2.37
C GLY A 19 4.08 -1.25 2.35
N ILE A 20 4.30 -0.39 3.34
CA ILE A 20 5.50 0.47 3.44
C ILE A 20 6.47 0.05 4.56
N SER A 21 6.19 -1.04 5.29
CA SER A 21 7.05 -1.47 6.40
C SER A 21 8.42 -1.95 5.92
N SER A 22 9.48 -1.45 6.55
CA SER A 22 10.85 -1.86 6.24
C SER A 22 11.09 -3.36 6.50
N THR A 23 11.87 -3.99 5.63
CA THR A 23 12.36 -5.36 5.81
C THR A 23 13.79 -5.32 6.33
N THR A 24 14.10 -6.20 7.28
CA THR A 24 15.49 -6.42 7.69
C THR A 24 16.24 -7.19 6.61
N THR A 25 17.57 -7.11 6.61
CA THR A 25 18.46 -7.82 5.68
C THR A 25 18.27 -9.35 5.69
N GLY A 26 17.65 -9.91 6.74
CA GLY A 26 17.26 -11.32 6.84
C GLY A 26 15.81 -11.62 6.44
N GLY A 27 15.13 -10.71 5.72
CA GLY A 27 13.77 -10.91 5.20
C GLY A 27 12.64 -10.76 6.23
N LYS A 28 12.96 -10.56 7.53
CA LYS A 28 11.93 -10.32 8.55
C LYS A 28 11.39 -8.90 8.43
N ILE A 29 10.08 -8.76 8.32
CA ILE A 29 9.39 -7.47 8.27
C ILE A 29 9.50 -6.80 9.65
N ARG A 30 10.11 -5.61 9.70
CA ARG A 30 10.20 -4.78 10.90
C ARG A 30 9.03 -3.80 10.91
N LYS A 31 7.87 -4.28 11.35
CA LYS A 31 6.72 -3.40 11.57
C LYS A 31 7.01 -2.48 12.76
N PRO A 32 6.87 -1.15 12.62
CA PRO A 32 6.92 -0.26 13.78
C PRO A 32 5.86 -0.69 14.80
N GLN A 33 6.24 -0.79 16.06
CA GLN A 33 5.34 -1.18 17.16
C GLN A 33 5.13 0.01 18.09
N GLY A 34 3.88 0.25 18.46
CA GLY A 34 3.46 1.41 19.25
C GLY A 34 2.96 2.57 18.39
N GLU A 35 1.93 3.28 18.86
CA GLU A 35 1.28 4.37 18.12
C GLU A 35 2.26 5.47 17.69
N GLN A 36 3.13 5.91 18.61
CA GLN A 36 4.11 6.95 18.33
C GLN A 36 5.09 6.55 17.22
N ALA A 37 5.64 5.35 17.31
CA ALA A 37 6.59 4.84 16.31
C ALA A 37 5.94 4.63 14.94
N VAL A 38 4.64 4.29 14.90
CA VAL A 38 3.88 4.19 13.65
C VAL A 38 3.64 5.58 13.06
N LEU A 39 3.27 6.57 13.88
CA LEU A 39 3.07 7.95 13.43
C LEU A 39 4.36 8.55 12.87
N ASP A 40 5.47 8.43 13.61
CA ASP A 40 6.78 8.92 13.20
C ASP A 40 7.25 8.24 11.91
N PHE A 41 6.96 6.94 11.75
CA PHE A 41 7.29 6.21 10.53
C PHE A 41 6.47 6.66 9.32
N ILE A 42 5.19 7.00 9.51
CA ILE A 42 4.32 7.49 8.42
C ILE A 42 4.68 8.93 8.03
N LEU A 43 5.11 9.75 8.99
CA LEU A 43 5.49 11.15 8.77
C LEU A 43 6.95 11.32 8.34
N GLY A 44 7.79 10.29 8.53
CA GLY A 44 9.20 10.31 8.17
C GLY A 44 9.46 10.20 6.67
N GLU A 45 10.65 10.63 6.26
CA GLU A 45 11.11 10.49 4.87
C GLU A 45 11.56 9.05 4.58
N PHE A 46 11.27 8.60 3.36
CA PHE A 46 11.77 7.31 2.86
C PHE A 46 13.27 7.39 2.57
N LYS A 47 13.99 6.31 2.85
CA LYS A 47 15.39 6.20 2.42
C LYS A 47 15.45 5.99 0.91
N LYS A 48 16.55 6.39 0.26
CA LYS A 48 16.74 6.19 -1.19
C LYS A 48 16.51 4.74 -1.66
N SER A 49 16.95 3.76 -0.87
CA SER A 49 16.72 2.34 -1.16
C SER A 49 15.25 1.93 -1.06
N GLU A 50 14.46 2.59 -0.20
CA GLU A 50 13.03 2.36 -0.05
C GLU A 50 12.25 3.06 -1.18
N GLU A 51 12.69 4.25 -1.60
CA GLU A 51 12.10 4.96 -2.75
C GLU A 51 12.21 4.15 -4.06
N GLU A 52 13.35 3.50 -4.31
CA GLU A 52 13.51 2.66 -5.50
C GLU A 52 12.55 1.47 -5.51
N ASN A 53 12.34 0.84 -4.35
CA ASN A 53 11.36 -0.22 -4.21
C ASN A 53 9.94 0.30 -4.33
N LEU A 54 9.65 1.47 -3.74
CA LEU A 54 8.36 2.11 -3.80
C LEU A 54 7.98 2.46 -5.25
N LYS A 55 8.92 2.95 -6.06
CA LYS A 55 8.70 3.21 -7.50
C LYS A 55 8.26 1.96 -8.24
N LYS A 56 8.92 0.81 -8.00
CA LYS A 56 8.53 -0.47 -8.61
C LYS A 56 7.11 -0.88 -8.19
N VAL A 57 6.81 -0.79 -6.90
CA VAL A 57 5.49 -1.13 -6.36
C VAL A 57 4.40 -0.20 -6.92
N ILE A 58 4.68 1.10 -7.07
CA ILE A 58 3.76 2.06 -7.69
C ILE A 58 3.49 1.71 -9.16
N GLN A 59 4.52 1.32 -9.92
CA GLN A 59 4.33 0.88 -11.31
C GLN A 59 3.46 -0.38 -11.39
N THR A 60 3.69 -1.36 -10.52
CA THR A 60 2.84 -2.56 -10.43
C THR A 60 1.40 -2.19 -10.05
N ALA A 61 1.22 -1.29 -9.09
CA ALA A 61 -0.11 -0.82 -8.68
C ALA A 61 -0.83 -0.05 -9.79
N ALA A 62 -0.12 0.73 -10.60
CA ALA A 62 -0.67 1.42 -11.76
C ALA A 62 -1.13 0.43 -12.84
N GLY A 63 -0.31 -0.59 -13.15
CA GLY A 63 -0.71 -1.66 -14.08
C GLY A 63 -1.92 -2.45 -13.56
N ALA A 64 -1.94 -2.78 -12.27
CA ALA A 64 -3.10 -3.42 -11.65
C ALA A 64 -4.36 -2.56 -11.75
N LEU A 65 -4.24 -1.23 -11.61
CA LEU A 65 -5.36 -0.31 -11.78
C LEU A 65 -5.90 -0.32 -13.22
N GLU A 66 -5.02 -0.30 -14.22
CA GLU A 66 -5.39 -0.42 -15.63
C GLU A 66 -6.11 -1.76 -15.90
N ASP A 67 -5.57 -2.87 -15.39
CA ASP A 67 -6.18 -4.20 -15.51
C ASP A 67 -7.56 -4.27 -14.85
N ILE A 68 -7.74 -3.65 -13.68
CA ILE A 68 -9.05 -3.57 -13.01
C ILE A 68 -10.07 -2.82 -13.87
N LEU A 69 -9.66 -1.74 -14.53
CA LEU A 69 -10.53 -0.93 -15.37
C LEU A 69 -10.90 -1.64 -16.68
N GLU A 70 -9.96 -2.34 -17.31
CA GLU A 70 -10.17 -3.01 -18.59
C GLU A 70 -10.82 -4.39 -18.46
N LYS A 71 -10.39 -5.18 -17.47
CA LYS A 71 -10.70 -6.63 -17.38
C LYS A 71 -11.60 -6.98 -16.20
N GLY A 72 -11.86 -6.03 -15.31
CA GLY A 72 -12.62 -6.23 -14.09
C GLY A 72 -11.79 -6.83 -12.94
N LEU A 73 -12.28 -6.66 -11.72
CA LEU A 73 -11.58 -6.99 -10.48
C LEU A 73 -11.09 -8.45 -10.40
N GLU A 74 -11.85 -9.39 -10.96
CA GLU A 74 -11.59 -10.83 -10.81
C GLU A 74 -10.25 -11.27 -11.42
N LYS A 75 -9.80 -10.61 -12.51
CA LYS A 75 -8.55 -10.95 -13.20
C LYS A 75 -7.31 -10.23 -12.68
N SER A 76 -7.48 -9.19 -11.87
CA SER A 76 -6.37 -8.42 -11.30
C SER A 76 -5.86 -9.01 -9.97
N SER A 77 -6.59 -9.94 -9.37
CA SER A 77 -6.29 -10.59 -8.09
C SER A 77 -5.02 -11.45 -8.07
N ASP A 78 -4.41 -11.71 -9.24
CA ASP A 78 -3.22 -12.57 -9.40
C ASP A 78 -1.88 -11.82 -9.23
N ILE A 79 -1.91 -10.59 -8.70
CA ILE A 79 -0.73 -9.73 -8.45
C ILE A 79 -0.39 -9.67 -6.96
#